data_AF-A0A9W9H1D0-F1
#
_entry.id   AF-A0A9W9H1D0-F1
#
_cell.length_a   1.000
_cell.length_b   1.000
_cell.length_c   1.000
_cell.angle_alpha   90.00
_cell.angle_beta   90.00
_cell.angle_gamma   90.00
#
_symmetry.space_group_name_H-M   'P 1'
#
loop_
_entity.id
_entity.type
_entity.pdbx_description
1 polymer ?
#
loop_
_entity_poly.entity_id
_entity_poly.type
_entity_poly.pdbx_seq_one_letter_code
_entity_poly.pdbx_strand_id
1 'polypeptide(L)'
;GSSGGFLRTLHVGALPRPTGAIGLHNQLRHICLTGNARPVRLQAPAIPSIQWMAQSNSFATASADPETAKASKTKKSSDKTKNNKKKPLTEAQKEKKKDQKHKAEIAELKKTALTPPKKLPASFFSLAFAEKYSAIKDSSLDPKEAFKAVVAQAKSLSAEDEERLKTQAKANTAANAAAYESWLRSYTPLQIKEANAARRTLSRLVKKDYRPLKDDRLVRHPASAYSYYLKEFLSASEHQGKPVNETFKDAAKAWNALTQSEKNRYNELFAEDLARYEKEHQEVYGVPTRKQTQTRAQL
;
A
#
# COMPACT_ATOMS: atom_id res chain seq x y z
N GLY A 1 -26.57 28.13 55.71
CA GLY A 1 -26.18 27.47 54.45
C GLY A 1 -24.94 28.12 53.91
N SER A 2 -23.86 27.35 53.75
CA SER A 2 -22.73 27.54 52.82
C SER A 2 -21.55 26.72 53.31
N SER A 3 -21.47 25.47 52.86
CA SER A 3 -20.28 24.64 52.94
C SER A 3 -19.64 24.62 51.55
N GLY A 4 -18.65 25.50 51.35
CA GLY A 4 -17.74 25.44 50.21
C GLY A 4 -16.66 24.40 50.47
N GLY A 5 -16.45 23.48 49.52
CA GLY A 5 -15.46 22.41 49.61
C GLY A 5 -15.02 21.98 48.23
N PHE A 6 -13.84 22.45 47.84
CA PHE A 6 -13.13 22.32 46.57
C PHE A 6 -13.14 20.92 45.93
N LEU A 7 -13.60 20.83 44.67
CA LEU A 7 -13.28 19.73 43.77
C LEU A 7 -11.97 20.05 43.04
N ARG A 8 -10.90 19.32 43.37
CA ARG A 8 -9.64 19.33 42.60
C ARG A 8 -9.75 18.32 41.46
N THR A 9 -9.90 18.81 40.23
CA THR A 9 -9.72 18.01 39.02
C THR A 9 -8.24 18.00 38.65
N LEU A 10 -7.59 16.84 38.77
CA LEU A 10 -6.25 16.62 38.23
C LEU A 10 -6.37 16.22 36.76
N HIS A 11 -5.82 17.05 35.89
CA HIS A 11 -5.47 16.68 34.52
C HIS A 11 -4.01 17.05 34.28
N VAL A 12 -3.43 16.37 33.29
CA VAL A 12 -2.12 16.64 32.65
C VAL A 12 -0.95 15.78 33.16
N GLY A 13 -0.76 14.67 32.45
CA GLY A 13 0.52 13.97 32.30
C GLY A 13 0.70 13.59 30.83
N ALA A 14 0.84 14.59 29.95
CA ALA A 14 1.07 14.38 28.52
C ALA A 14 2.56 14.08 28.30
N LEU A 15 2.89 12.81 28.07
CA LEU A 15 4.23 12.40 27.63
C LEU A 15 4.49 12.92 26.20
N PRO A 16 5.63 13.55 25.90
CA PRO A 16 5.98 13.95 24.55
C PRO A 16 6.25 12.71 23.69
N ARG A 17 5.62 12.65 22.51
CA ARG A 17 5.96 11.65 21.48
C ARG A 17 7.35 11.97 20.92
N PRO A 18 8.22 10.98 20.70
CA PRO A 18 9.51 11.22 20.07
C PRO A 18 9.30 11.65 18.62
N THR A 19 9.81 12.83 18.29
CA THR A 19 9.98 13.35 16.93
C THR A 19 10.95 12.46 16.17
N GLY A 20 10.41 11.61 15.29
CA GLY A 20 11.22 10.91 14.30
C GLY A 20 11.74 11.91 13.28
N ALA A 21 12.99 12.33 13.43
CA ALA A 21 13.74 13.00 12.39
C ALA A 21 13.73 12.11 11.13
N ILE A 22 13.07 12.58 10.07
CA ILE A 22 13.12 11.96 8.76
C ILE A 22 14.51 12.27 8.21
N GLY A 23 15.41 11.29 8.31
CA GLY A 23 16.73 11.36 7.68
C GLY A 23 16.58 11.51 6.17
N LEU A 24 16.87 12.71 5.67
CA LEU A 24 17.10 12.99 4.26
C LEU A 24 18.52 12.54 3.93
N HIS A 25 18.69 11.35 3.35
CA HIS A 25 19.91 11.05 2.61
C HIS A 25 19.66 9.99 1.54
N ASN A 26 19.43 10.45 0.31
CA ASN A 26 20.13 9.96 -0.88
C ASN A 26 19.66 10.78 -2.08
N GLN A 27 20.39 11.85 -2.36
CA GLN A 27 20.42 12.47 -3.68
C GLN A 27 21.80 12.18 -4.28
N LEU A 28 21.81 12.05 -5.60
CA LEU A 28 22.95 11.82 -6.49
C LEU A 28 23.35 10.35 -6.63
N ARG A 29 22.97 9.77 -7.78
CA ARG A 29 23.90 9.29 -8.81
C ARG A 29 23.12 8.46 -9.84
N HIS A 30 22.74 9.07 -10.95
CA HIS A 30 22.71 8.41 -12.26
C HIS A 30 22.88 9.49 -13.33
N ILE A 31 24.14 9.84 -13.61
CA ILE A 31 24.53 10.51 -14.85
C ILE A 31 24.67 9.36 -15.86
N CYS A 32 23.71 9.22 -16.78
CA CYS A 32 23.81 8.24 -17.85
C CYS A 32 24.68 8.80 -18.99
N LEU A 33 25.84 8.18 -19.19
CA LEU A 33 26.64 8.32 -20.42
C LEU A 33 25.82 7.78 -21.60
N THR A 34 25.56 8.63 -22.59
CA THR A 34 24.86 8.28 -23.82
C THR A 34 25.79 7.49 -24.74
N GLY A 35 25.71 6.15 -24.67
CA GLY A 35 26.25 5.26 -25.68
C GLY A 35 25.19 4.95 -26.73
N ASN A 36 25.36 5.50 -27.94
CA ASN A 36 24.53 5.21 -29.11
C ASN A 36 24.62 3.71 -29.48
N ALA A 37 23.54 2.96 -29.25
CA ALA A 37 23.34 1.65 -29.86
C ALA A 37 22.01 1.65 -30.63
N ARG A 38 22.12 1.46 -31.95
CA ARG A 38 20.99 1.34 -32.91
C ARG A 38 20.11 0.13 -32.53
N PRO A 39 18.77 0.22 -32.59
CA PRO A 39 17.93 -0.95 -32.42
C PRO A 39 17.80 -1.75 -33.73
N VAL A 40 18.16 -3.03 -33.67
CA VAL A 40 17.80 -4.04 -34.68
C VAL A 40 16.32 -4.38 -34.53
N ARG A 41 15.57 -4.25 -35.63
CA ARG A 41 14.13 -4.50 -35.74
C ARG A 41 13.87 -6.01 -35.79
N LEU A 42 13.32 -6.58 -34.72
CA LEU A 42 12.73 -7.92 -34.74
C LEU A 42 11.22 -7.82 -34.97
N GLN A 43 10.73 -8.46 -36.02
CA GLN A 43 9.31 -8.57 -36.34
C GLN A 43 8.67 -9.66 -35.47
N ALA A 44 7.59 -9.32 -34.78
CA ALA A 44 6.73 -10.27 -34.07
C ALA A 44 5.50 -10.63 -34.94
N PRO A 45 5.07 -11.90 -34.98
CA PRO A 45 3.84 -12.28 -35.67
C PRO A 45 2.59 -11.91 -34.86
N ALA A 46 1.53 -11.54 -35.58
CA ALA A 46 0.24 -11.07 -35.08
C ALA A 46 -0.59 -12.18 -34.41
N ILE A 47 -1.21 -11.85 -33.27
CA ILE A 47 -2.22 -12.69 -32.61
C ILE A 47 -3.59 -12.02 -32.82
N PRO A 48 -4.64 -12.75 -33.24
CA PRO A 48 -5.94 -12.17 -33.55
C PRO A 48 -6.70 -11.68 -32.31
N SER A 49 -7.37 -10.55 -32.49
CA SER A 49 -8.17 -9.84 -31.50
C SER A 49 -9.46 -10.62 -31.17
N ILE A 50 -9.62 -10.97 -29.90
CA ILE A 50 -10.90 -11.47 -29.38
C ILE A 50 -11.78 -10.26 -29.08
N GLN A 51 -12.74 -9.99 -29.97
CA GLN A 51 -13.82 -9.03 -29.77
C GLN A 51 -14.73 -9.51 -28.62
N TRP A 52 -14.67 -8.81 -27.51
CA TRP A 52 -15.69 -8.89 -26.46
C TRP A 52 -16.88 -8.02 -26.88
N MET A 53 -18.02 -8.65 -27.13
CA MET A 53 -19.30 -7.99 -27.40
C MET A 53 -19.81 -7.28 -26.14
N ALA A 54 -19.86 -5.96 -26.19
CA ALA A 54 -20.66 -5.15 -25.27
C ALA A 54 -22.13 -5.24 -25.68
N GLN A 55 -22.97 -5.88 -24.86
CA GLN A 55 -24.42 -5.75 -24.97
C GLN A 55 -24.90 -4.65 -24.01
N SER A 56 -25.25 -3.51 -24.57
CA SER A 56 -26.00 -2.44 -23.90
C SER A 56 -27.49 -2.66 -24.13
N ASN A 57 -28.25 -2.85 -23.05
CA ASN A 57 -29.71 -2.84 -23.09
C ASN A 57 -30.19 -1.39 -22.93
N SER A 58 -30.65 -0.79 -24.03
CA SER A 58 -31.35 0.50 -24.01
C SER A 58 -32.85 0.26 -24.21
N PHE A 59 -33.65 0.66 -23.23
CA PHE A 59 -35.09 0.86 -23.37
C PHE A 59 -35.34 2.19 -24.09
N ALA A 60 -36.08 2.15 -25.19
CA ALA A 60 -36.78 3.33 -25.72
C ALA A 60 -38.01 2.88 -26.53
N THR A 61 -39.09 3.61 -26.29
CA THR A 61 -40.47 3.44 -26.72
C THR A 61 -40.69 3.69 -28.21
N ALA A 62 -41.59 2.92 -28.85
CA ALA A 62 -42.33 3.38 -30.02
C ALA A 62 -43.70 2.68 -30.08
N SER A 63 -44.75 3.48 -29.97
CA SER A 63 -46.13 3.14 -30.32
C SER A 63 -46.32 3.30 -31.82
N ALA A 64 -46.96 2.33 -32.49
CA ALA A 64 -47.95 2.49 -33.57
C ALA A 64 -48.12 1.17 -34.35
N ASP A 65 -49.28 0.53 -34.17
CA ASP A 65 -49.93 -0.38 -35.13
C ASP A 65 -50.65 0.46 -36.24
N PRO A 66 -51.29 -0.11 -37.30
CA PRO A 66 -51.60 -1.53 -37.61
C PRO A 66 -51.38 -1.98 -39.09
N GLU A 67 -51.47 -3.29 -39.38
CA GLU A 67 -52.50 -3.93 -40.25
C GLU A 67 -52.10 -5.28 -40.92
N THR A 68 -53.00 -6.26 -40.72
CA THR A 68 -53.38 -7.38 -41.63
C THR A 68 -52.44 -8.56 -41.91
N ALA A 69 -52.80 -9.77 -41.43
CA ALA A 69 -53.50 -10.80 -42.22
C ALA A 69 -53.31 -12.27 -41.73
N LYS A 70 -54.45 -12.89 -41.40
CA LYS A 70 -54.91 -14.29 -41.49
C LYS A 70 -54.15 -15.49 -40.87
N ALA A 71 -54.99 -16.28 -40.19
CA ALA A 71 -54.74 -17.51 -39.44
C ALA A 71 -54.61 -18.78 -40.29
N SER A 72 -53.93 -19.79 -39.73
CA SER A 72 -54.41 -21.18 -39.80
C SER A 72 -54.19 -21.87 -38.44
N LYS A 73 -55.24 -22.54 -37.95
CA LYS A 73 -55.24 -23.40 -36.76
C LYS A 73 -55.25 -24.86 -37.24
N THR A 74 -54.44 -25.75 -36.68
CA THR A 74 -54.90 -27.10 -36.26
C THR A 74 -53.98 -27.73 -35.17
N LYS A 75 -54.62 -28.12 -34.06
CA LYS A 75 -54.31 -29.16 -33.04
C LYS A 75 -52.94 -29.23 -32.31
N LYS A 76 -52.95 -28.67 -31.10
CA LYS A 76 -52.70 -29.31 -29.78
C LYS A 76 -52.00 -30.69 -29.78
N SER A 77 -50.71 -30.68 -29.43
CA SER A 77 -50.10 -31.69 -28.56
C SER A 77 -49.28 -30.95 -27.50
N SER A 78 -49.75 -31.02 -26.25
CA SER A 78 -49.05 -30.50 -25.09
C SER A 78 -47.83 -31.37 -24.82
N ASP A 79 -46.64 -30.88 -25.16
CA ASP A 79 -45.42 -31.30 -24.50
C ASP A 79 -44.85 -30.12 -23.70
N LYS A 80 -44.77 -30.31 -22.39
CA LYS A 80 -44.28 -29.31 -21.44
C LYS A 80 -42.77 -29.26 -21.58
N THR A 81 -42.26 -28.40 -22.45
CA THR A 81 -40.88 -27.92 -22.34
C THR A 81 -40.76 -27.15 -21.02
N LYS A 82 -40.28 -27.85 -19.98
CA LYS A 82 -39.88 -27.25 -18.70
C LYS A 82 -38.81 -26.21 -18.98
N ASN A 83 -39.24 -24.96 -19.15
CA ASN A 83 -38.39 -23.79 -19.11
C ASN A 83 -37.76 -23.75 -17.72
N ASN A 84 -36.53 -24.25 -17.59
CA ASN A 84 -35.79 -24.32 -16.35
C ASN A 84 -35.29 -22.90 -16.03
N LYS A 85 -36.22 -22.03 -15.63
CA LYS A 85 -35.93 -20.71 -15.05
C LYS A 85 -35.03 -20.96 -13.85
N LYS A 86 -33.74 -20.60 -13.97
CA LYS A 86 -32.79 -20.65 -12.86
C LYS A 86 -33.42 -19.89 -11.68
N LYS A 87 -33.78 -20.62 -10.63
CA LYS A 87 -34.34 -20.03 -9.39
C LYS A 87 -33.37 -18.96 -8.89
N PRO A 88 -33.83 -17.73 -8.57
CA PRO A 88 -32.96 -16.71 -7.99
C PRO A 88 -32.39 -17.24 -6.66
N LEU A 89 -31.06 -17.12 -6.47
CA LEU A 89 -30.40 -17.53 -5.23
C LEU A 89 -31.03 -16.81 -4.03
N THR A 90 -31.31 -17.57 -2.97
CA THR A 90 -31.75 -17.05 -1.68
C THR A 90 -30.72 -16.06 -1.11
N GLU A 91 -31.14 -15.06 -0.34
CA GLU A 91 -30.26 -14.03 0.24
C GLU A 91 -29.10 -14.65 1.03
N ALA A 92 -29.38 -15.67 1.84
CA ALA A 92 -28.36 -16.43 2.56
C ALA A 92 -27.33 -17.14 1.65
N GLN A 93 -27.72 -17.56 0.44
CA GLN A 93 -26.78 -18.15 -0.53
C GLN A 93 -25.93 -17.07 -1.22
N LYS A 94 -26.49 -15.87 -1.43
CA LYS A 94 -25.75 -14.72 -1.97
C LYS A 94 -24.72 -14.22 -0.97
N GLU A 95 -25.04 -14.16 0.31
CA GLU A 95 -24.11 -13.80 1.38
C GLU A 95 -22.96 -14.80 1.53
N LYS A 96 -23.27 -16.10 1.62
CA LYS A 96 -22.23 -17.14 1.65
C LYS A 96 -21.28 -17.07 0.45
N LYS A 97 -21.80 -16.76 -0.76
CA LYS A 97 -20.97 -16.55 -1.95
C LYS A 97 -20.10 -15.30 -1.86
N LYS A 98 -20.61 -14.20 -1.29
CA LYS A 98 -19.82 -12.98 -1.06
C LYS A 98 -18.70 -13.24 -0.05
N ASP A 99 -18.99 -13.95 1.03
CA ASP A 99 -18.00 -14.31 2.04
C ASP A 99 -16.91 -15.24 1.50
N GLN A 100 -17.29 -16.23 0.68
CA GLN A 100 -16.34 -17.11 0.01
C GLN A 100 -15.43 -16.32 -0.95
N LYS A 101 -16.00 -15.40 -1.73
CA LYS A 101 -15.22 -14.52 -2.62
C LYS A 101 -14.25 -13.64 -1.84
N HIS A 102 -14.71 -13.03 -0.74
CA HIS A 102 -13.87 -12.18 0.10
C HIS A 102 -12.73 -12.98 0.76
N LYS A 103 -13.00 -14.20 1.23
CA LYS A 103 -11.96 -15.10 1.76
C LYS A 103 -10.96 -15.52 0.68
N ALA A 104 -11.44 -15.84 -0.53
CA ALA A 104 -10.59 -16.19 -1.67
C ALA A 104 -9.69 -15.01 -2.08
N GLU A 105 -10.25 -13.80 -2.17
CA GLU A 105 -9.51 -12.56 -2.46
C GLU A 105 -8.41 -12.32 -1.41
N ILE A 106 -8.73 -12.46 -0.11
CA ILE A 106 -7.73 -12.33 0.95
C ILE A 106 -6.64 -13.40 0.81
N ALA A 107 -6.99 -14.64 0.45
CA ALA A 107 -6.01 -15.71 0.27
C ALA A 107 -5.09 -15.45 -0.92
N GLU A 108 -5.63 -14.96 -2.04
CA GLU A 108 -4.85 -14.54 -3.22
C GLU A 108 -3.93 -13.37 -2.89
N LEU A 109 -4.47 -12.31 -2.28
CA LEU A 109 -3.68 -11.16 -1.85
C LEU A 109 -2.55 -11.56 -0.89
N LYS A 110 -2.77 -12.53 0.01
CA LYS A 110 -1.71 -13.06 0.89
C LYS A 110 -0.61 -13.79 0.14
N LYS A 111 -0.94 -14.51 -0.94
CA LYS A 111 0.05 -15.17 -1.80
C LYS A 111 0.88 -14.12 -2.55
N THR A 112 0.22 -13.09 -3.10
CA THR A 112 0.89 -11.98 -3.82
C THR A 112 1.70 -11.09 -2.88
N ALA A 113 1.30 -10.93 -1.62
CA ALA A 113 1.90 -9.97 -0.69
C ALA A 113 3.35 -10.26 -0.27
N LEU A 114 3.93 -11.41 -0.66
CA LEU A 114 5.28 -11.92 -0.35
C LEU A 114 5.68 -11.78 1.14
N THR A 115 6.06 -12.88 1.78
CA THR A 115 6.42 -12.85 3.21
C THR A 115 7.93 -12.76 3.40
N PRO A 116 8.44 -11.71 4.07
CA PRO A 116 9.87 -11.57 4.33
C PRO A 116 10.37 -12.68 5.28
N PRO A 117 11.68 -13.00 5.24
CA PRO A 117 12.26 -14.00 6.13
C PRO A 117 12.09 -13.60 7.59
N LYS A 118 11.98 -14.60 8.47
CA LYS A 118 11.90 -14.38 9.91
C LYS A 118 13.22 -13.79 10.39
N LYS A 119 13.13 -12.71 11.16
CA LYS A 119 14.29 -12.02 11.72
C LYS A 119 14.78 -12.72 12.98
N LEU A 120 16.10 -12.81 13.11
CA LEU A 120 16.78 -13.13 14.35
C LEU A 120 16.55 -12.01 15.39
N PRO A 121 16.57 -12.32 16.70
CA PRO A 121 16.46 -11.31 17.75
C PRO A 121 17.61 -10.29 17.65
N ALA A 122 17.24 -9.04 17.36
CA ALA A 122 18.17 -7.92 17.17
C ALA A 122 18.30 -7.03 18.42
N SER A 123 17.52 -7.31 19.47
CA SER A 123 17.60 -6.60 20.75
C SER A 123 18.46 -7.39 21.73
N PHE A 124 19.39 -6.70 22.38
CA PHE A 124 20.18 -7.23 23.50
C PHE A 124 19.27 -7.93 24.53
N PHE A 125 18.20 -7.25 24.96
CA PHE A 125 17.30 -7.79 25.97
C PHE A 125 16.55 -9.02 25.49
N SER A 126 16.20 -9.11 24.20
CA SER A 126 15.53 -10.29 23.64
C SER A 126 16.46 -11.51 23.62
N LEU A 127 17.76 -11.31 23.39
CA LEU A 127 18.76 -12.37 23.48
C LEU A 127 18.98 -12.82 24.93
N ALA A 128 19.18 -11.86 25.85
CA ALA A 128 19.28 -12.12 27.28
C ALA A 128 18.05 -12.88 27.81
N PHE A 129 16.86 -12.41 27.44
CA PHE A 129 15.60 -13.06 27.80
C PHE A 129 15.53 -14.48 27.23
N ALA A 130 15.88 -14.70 25.97
CA ALA A 130 15.85 -16.03 25.36
C ALA A 130 16.81 -17.01 26.04
N GLU A 131 18.03 -16.56 26.37
CA GLU A 131 19.04 -17.36 27.08
C GLU A 131 18.53 -17.78 28.47
N LYS A 132 18.07 -16.83 29.28
CA LYS A 132 17.59 -17.10 30.65
C LYS A 132 16.24 -17.84 30.66
N TYR A 133 15.36 -17.56 29.71
CA TYR A 133 14.09 -18.28 29.57
C TYR A 133 14.32 -19.74 29.19
N SER A 134 15.31 -20.04 28.32
CA SER A 134 15.65 -21.43 27.98
C SER A 134 16.12 -22.25 29.19
N ALA A 135 16.81 -21.63 30.14
CA ALA A 135 17.24 -22.29 31.38
C ALA A 135 16.09 -22.57 32.37
N ILE A 136 15.02 -21.79 32.31
CA ILE A 136 13.86 -21.89 33.22
C ILE A 136 12.70 -22.65 32.56
N LYS A 137 12.75 -22.90 31.25
CA LYS A 137 11.66 -23.52 30.49
C LYS A 137 11.26 -24.91 31.01
N ASP A 138 12.21 -25.66 31.55
CA ASP A 138 11.96 -27.00 32.11
C ASP A 138 11.53 -26.97 33.58
N SER A 139 11.51 -25.79 34.21
CA SER A 139 10.96 -25.62 35.56
C SER A 139 9.43 -25.63 35.50
N SER A 140 8.80 -26.37 36.42
CA SER A 140 7.33 -26.47 36.54
C SER A 140 6.67 -25.21 37.14
N LEU A 141 7.29 -24.04 36.95
CA LEU A 141 6.79 -22.76 37.45
C LEU A 141 5.63 -22.24 36.59
N ASP A 142 4.75 -21.44 37.20
CA ASP A 142 3.72 -20.73 36.44
C ASP A 142 4.39 -19.82 35.38
N PRO A 143 3.93 -19.82 34.10
CA PRO A 143 4.57 -19.06 33.04
C PRO A 143 4.72 -17.55 33.32
N LYS A 144 3.83 -16.94 34.12
CA LYS A 144 3.93 -15.51 34.46
C LYS A 144 5.00 -15.25 35.50
N GLU A 145 5.19 -16.15 36.45
CA GLU A 145 6.24 -16.04 37.47
C GLU A 145 7.62 -16.30 36.85
N ALA A 146 7.72 -17.33 36.00
CA ALA A 146 8.91 -17.58 35.19
C ALA A 146 9.31 -16.35 34.36
N PHE A 147 8.34 -15.69 33.71
CA PHE A 147 8.60 -14.45 32.96
C PHE A 147 9.17 -13.34 33.85
N LYS A 148 8.57 -13.07 35.03
CA LYS A 148 9.06 -12.04 35.96
C LYS A 148 10.47 -12.34 36.46
N ALA A 149 10.74 -13.61 36.80
CA ALA A 149 12.06 -14.06 37.25
C ALA A 149 13.11 -13.87 36.15
N VAL A 150 12.80 -14.29 34.91
CA VAL A 150 13.69 -14.11 33.75
C VAL A 150 13.97 -12.63 33.48
N VAL A 151 12.97 -11.76 33.58
CA VAL A 151 13.16 -10.31 33.40
C VAL A 151 14.06 -9.73 34.48
N ALA A 152 13.92 -10.16 35.73
CA ALA A 152 14.81 -9.72 36.82
C ALA A 152 16.25 -10.17 36.56
N GLN A 153 16.45 -11.44 36.19
CA GLN A 153 17.77 -12.00 35.88
C GLN A 153 18.40 -11.36 34.63
N ALA A 154 17.62 -11.05 33.60
CA ALA A 154 18.10 -10.39 32.39
C ALA A 154 18.48 -8.92 32.62
N LYS A 155 17.93 -8.27 33.66
CA LYS A 155 18.30 -6.91 34.07
C LYS A 155 19.54 -6.87 34.95
N SER A 156 19.85 -7.94 35.67
CA SER A 156 21.00 -8.04 36.57
C SER A 156 22.22 -8.72 35.91
N LEU A 157 22.38 -8.57 34.60
CA LEU A 157 23.52 -9.15 33.88
C LEU A 157 24.83 -8.41 34.19
N SER A 158 25.96 -9.12 34.10
CA SER A 158 27.29 -8.51 34.22
C SER A 158 27.57 -7.62 33.00
N ALA A 159 28.49 -6.66 33.16
CA ALA A 159 28.88 -5.78 32.07
C ALA A 159 29.46 -6.54 30.87
N GLU A 160 30.21 -7.62 31.13
CA GLU A 160 30.79 -8.49 30.10
C GLU A 160 29.71 -9.22 29.28
N ASP A 161 28.71 -9.79 29.95
CA ASP A 161 27.57 -10.42 29.29
C ASP A 161 26.74 -9.40 28.49
N GLU A 162 26.62 -8.19 29.01
CA GLU A 162 25.94 -7.10 28.31
C GLU A 162 26.63 -6.76 26.99
N GLU A 163 27.96 -6.63 26.98
CA GLU A 163 28.74 -6.36 25.78
C GLU A 163 28.70 -7.51 24.78
N ARG A 164 28.84 -8.76 25.25
CA ARG A 164 28.72 -9.97 24.42
C ARG A 164 27.37 -10.04 23.72
N LEU A 165 26.28 -9.80 24.42
CA LEU A 165 24.94 -9.86 23.85
C LEU A 165 24.63 -8.63 22.98
N LYS A 166 25.19 -7.45 23.28
CA LYS A 166 25.11 -6.27 22.39
C LYS A 166 25.84 -6.51 21.08
N THR A 167 27.03 -7.12 21.10
CA THR A 167 27.77 -7.47 19.89
C THR A 167 27.02 -8.52 19.07
N GLN A 168 26.45 -9.54 19.72
CA GLN A 168 25.57 -10.52 19.06
C GLN A 168 24.30 -9.87 18.47
N ALA A 169 23.67 -8.93 19.18
CA ALA A 169 22.50 -8.19 18.68
C ALA A 169 22.83 -7.37 17.42
N LYS A 170 23.99 -6.72 17.39
CA LYS A 170 24.50 -6.02 16.19
C LYS A 170 24.76 -6.98 15.04
N ALA A 171 25.41 -8.11 15.29
CA ALA A 171 25.64 -9.15 14.29
C ALA A 171 24.33 -9.70 13.71
N ASN A 172 23.34 -9.99 14.57
CA ASN A 172 22.00 -10.42 14.15
C ASN A 172 21.29 -9.34 13.33
N THR A 173 21.44 -8.06 13.69
CA THR A 173 20.87 -6.94 12.92
C THR A 173 21.46 -6.90 11.50
N ALA A 174 22.78 -7.03 11.38
CA ALA A 174 23.47 -7.07 10.09
C ALA A 174 23.05 -8.31 9.27
N ALA A 175 23.00 -9.49 9.89
CA ALA A 175 22.55 -10.72 9.24
C ALA A 175 21.09 -10.62 8.76
N ASN A 176 20.20 -10.02 9.56
CA ASN A 176 18.81 -9.78 9.19
C ASN A 176 18.68 -8.82 8.01
N ALA A 177 19.51 -7.76 7.96
CA ALA A 177 19.53 -6.83 6.85
C ALA A 177 20.01 -7.51 5.57
N ALA A 178 21.13 -8.25 5.64
CA ALA A 178 21.68 -9.00 4.52
C ALA A 178 20.70 -10.07 3.99
N ALA A 179 20.06 -10.82 4.89
CA ALA A 179 19.05 -11.82 4.52
C ALA A 179 17.80 -11.19 3.90
N TYR A 180 17.38 -10.01 4.37
CA TYR A 180 16.27 -9.28 3.78
C TYR A 180 16.62 -8.73 2.39
N GLU A 181 17.82 -8.18 2.21
CA GLU A 181 18.27 -7.69 0.92
C GLU A 181 18.47 -8.81 -0.11
N SER A 182 19.07 -9.94 0.28
CA SER A 182 19.21 -11.10 -0.61
C SER A 182 17.85 -11.65 -1.01
N TRP A 183 16.91 -11.71 -0.07
CA TRP A 183 15.53 -12.07 -0.34
C TRP A 183 14.83 -11.07 -1.26
N LEU A 184 15.07 -9.77 -1.15
CA LEU A 184 14.51 -8.80 -2.10
C LEU A 184 15.11 -8.95 -3.50
N ARG A 185 16.42 -9.18 -3.59
CA ARG A 185 17.15 -9.34 -4.86
C ARG A 185 16.72 -10.60 -5.63
N SER A 186 16.14 -11.61 -4.96
CA SER A 186 15.60 -12.79 -5.65
C SER A 186 14.28 -12.51 -6.40
N TYR A 187 13.60 -11.40 -6.11
CA TYR A 187 12.39 -10.98 -6.83
C TYR A 187 12.67 -9.83 -7.78
N THR A 188 11.83 -9.73 -8.81
CA THR A 188 11.86 -8.60 -9.74
C THR A 188 11.24 -7.35 -9.09
N PRO A 189 11.65 -6.14 -9.49
CA PRO A 189 11.03 -4.90 -9.01
C PRO A 189 9.51 -4.87 -9.24
N LEU A 190 9.03 -5.45 -10.35
CA LEU A 190 7.60 -5.54 -10.65
C LEU A 190 6.85 -6.42 -9.64
N GLN A 191 7.39 -7.59 -9.30
CA GLN A 191 6.79 -8.47 -8.28
C GLN A 191 6.71 -7.79 -6.91
N ILE A 192 7.74 -7.02 -6.54
CA ILE A 192 7.76 -6.28 -5.27
C ILE A 192 6.73 -5.16 -5.28
N LYS A 193 6.56 -4.46 -6.40
CA LYS A 193 5.52 -3.45 -6.59
C LYS A 193 4.12 -4.06 -6.45
N GLU A 194 3.86 -5.20 -7.07
CA GLU A 194 2.59 -5.93 -6.96
C GLU A 194 2.35 -6.43 -5.54
N ALA A 195 3.37 -6.96 -4.88
CA ALA A 195 3.32 -7.35 -3.48
C ALA A 195 2.97 -6.16 -2.58
N ASN A 196 3.56 -4.98 -2.82
CA ASN A 196 3.23 -3.77 -2.09
C ASN A 196 1.79 -3.28 -2.33
N ALA A 197 1.27 -3.40 -3.55
CA ALA A 197 -0.14 -3.13 -3.85
C ALA A 197 -1.08 -4.10 -3.12
N ALA A 198 -0.73 -5.40 -3.08
CA ALA A 198 -1.48 -6.42 -2.35
C ALA A 198 -1.46 -6.16 -0.84
N ARG A 199 -0.31 -5.81 -0.26
CA ARG A 199 -0.16 -5.46 1.17
C ARG A 199 -1.02 -4.26 1.57
N ARG A 200 -1.04 -3.19 0.77
CA ARG A 200 -1.93 -2.02 1.01
C ARG A 200 -3.40 -2.43 1.02
N THR A 201 -3.80 -3.31 0.11
CA THR A 201 -5.17 -3.82 0.03
C THR A 201 -5.50 -4.70 1.22
N LEU A 202 -4.60 -5.62 1.60
CA LEU A 202 -4.75 -6.45 2.80
C LEU A 202 -4.87 -5.64 4.08
N SER A 203 -4.09 -4.56 4.24
CA SER A 203 -4.18 -3.72 5.44
C SER A 203 -5.56 -3.11 5.64
N ARG A 204 -6.22 -2.75 4.53
CA ARG A 204 -7.58 -2.21 4.51
C ARG A 204 -8.64 -3.28 4.77
N LEU A 205 -8.49 -4.48 4.22
CA LEU A 205 -9.46 -5.58 4.37
C LEU A 205 -9.38 -6.30 5.73
N VAL A 206 -8.17 -6.60 6.19
CA VAL A 206 -7.93 -7.46 7.36
C VAL A 206 -7.74 -6.66 8.66
N LYS A 207 -7.69 -5.31 8.59
CA LYS A 207 -7.40 -4.43 9.74
C LYS A 207 -6.10 -4.79 10.49
N LYS A 208 -5.15 -5.42 9.79
CA LYS A 208 -3.80 -5.74 10.27
C LYS A 208 -2.79 -4.92 9.46
N ASP A 209 -1.76 -4.41 10.09
CA ASP A 209 -0.73 -3.66 9.38
C ASP A 209 0.18 -4.58 8.55
N TYR A 210 0.06 -4.50 7.23
CA TYR A 210 1.02 -5.04 6.27
C TYR A 210 1.87 -3.90 5.71
N ARG A 211 2.98 -3.59 6.41
CA ARG A 211 3.93 -2.57 5.98
C ARG A 211 4.50 -2.88 4.59
N PRO A 212 4.61 -1.90 3.68
CA PRO A 212 5.25 -2.10 2.39
C PRO A 212 6.71 -2.57 2.51
N LEU A 213 7.11 -3.44 1.60
CA LEU A 213 8.49 -3.82 1.35
C LEU A 213 9.25 -2.60 0.80
N LYS A 214 10.35 -2.26 1.46
CA LYS A 214 11.26 -1.19 1.02
C LYS A 214 12.27 -1.79 0.05
N ASP A 215 12.30 -1.29 -1.18
CA ASP A 215 13.28 -1.64 -2.21
C ASP A 215 13.62 -0.35 -2.98
N ASP A 216 14.92 -0.06 -3.07
CA ASP A 216 15.45 1.15 -3.70
C ASP A 216 15.33 1.11 -5.23
N ARG A 217 15.13 -0.09 -5.82
CA ARG A 217 14.89 -0.28 -7.26
C ARG A 217 13.49 0.18 -7.70
N LEU A 218 12.59 0.46 -6.76
CA LEU A 218 11.22 0.86 -7.10
C LEU A 218 11.18 2.32 -7.56
N VAL A 219 10.67 2.52 -8.77
CA VAL A 219 10.41 3.85 -9.34
C VAL A 219 9.45 4.63 -8.44
N ARG A 220 9.86 5.84 -8.07
CA ARG A 220 9.05 6.77 -7.27
C ARG A 220 7.97 7.41 -8.14
N HIS A 221 6.75 7.52 -7.61
CA HIS A 221 5.67 8.23 -8.29
C HIS A 221 6.00 9.72 -8.52
N PRO A 222 5.45 10.33 -9.58
CA PRO A 222 5.66 11.75 -9.85
C PRO A 222 5.01 12.60 -8.75
N ALA A 223 5.70 13.65 -8.34
CA ALA A 223 5.21 14.66 -7.43
C ALA A 223 4.17 15.54 -8.13
N SER A 224 3.06 15.85 -7.48
CA SER A 224 2.06 16.75 -8.07
C SER A 224 2.59 18.19 -8.19
N ALA A 225 1.99 19.00 -9.06
CA ALA A 225 2.29 20.43 -9.17
C ALA A 225 2.23 21.15 -7.79
N TYR A 226 1.20 20.85 -7.00
CA TYR A 226 1.09 21.37 -5.63
C TYR A 226 2.23 20.91 -4.71
N SER A 227 2.77 19.70 -4.90
CA SER A 227 3.89 19.21 -4.10
C SER A 227 5.18 19.98 -4.38
N TYR A 228 5.39 20.41 -5.64
CA TYR A 228 6.49 21.30 -5.99
C TYR A 228 6.33 22.68 -5.36
N TYR A 229 5.14 23.28 -5.48
CA TYR A 229 4.82 24.54 -4.81
C TYR A 229 5.02 24.45 -3.29
N LEU A 230 4.48 23.41 -2.67
CA LEU A 230 4.58 23.21 -1.22
C LEU A 230 6.04 23.07 -0.78
N LYS A 231 6.89 22.41 -1.58
CA LYS A 231 8.32 22.33 -1.29
C LYS A 231 8.97 23.72 -1.28
N GLU A 232 8.65 24.56 -2.26
CA GLU A 232 9.15 25.95 -2.31
C GLU A 232 8.60 26.77 -1.14
N PHE A 233 7.29 26.67 -0.86
CA PHE A 233 6.63 27.37 0.24
C PHE A 233 7.21 27.00 1.61
N LEU A 234 7.44 25.71 1.88
CA LEU A 234 8.02 25.25 3.13
C LEU A 234 9.50 25.59 3.28
N SER A 235 10.21 25.79 2.16
CA SER A 235 11.62 26.19 2.18
C SER A 235 11.83 27.66 2.52
N ALA A 236 10.80 28.50 2.32
CA ALA A 236 10.84 29.91 2.66
C ALA A 236 10.99 30.11 4.17
N SER A 237 11.97 30.94 4.57
CA SER A 237 12.35 31.16 5.97
C SER A 237 11.18 31.63 6.86
N GLU A 238 10.18 32.30 6.29
CA GLU A 238 8.98 32.80 6.98
C GLU A 238 8.09 31.69 7.59
N HIS A 239 8.26 30.45 7.13
CA HIS A 239 7.46 29.31 7.56
C HIS A 239 8.26 28.31 8.42
N GLN A 240 9.55 28.56 8.62
CA GLN A 240 10.40 27.74 9.48
C GLN A 240 10.07 28.04 10.96
N GLY A 241 9.74 27.00 11.72
CA GLY A 241 9.39 27.11 13.15
C GLY A 241 7.91 27.33 13.46
N LYS A 242 7.07 27.65 12.46
CA LYS A 242 5.61 27.64 12.61
C LYS A 242 5.09 26.20 12.77
N PRO A 243 3.99 25.98 13.51
CA PRO A 243 3.41 24.65 13.65
C PRO A 243 2.97 24.14 12.28
N VAL A 244 3.39 22.92 11.94
CA VAL A 244 3.21 22.29 10.63
C VAL A 244 1.78 22.44 10.11
N ASN A 245 0.78 22.18 10.97
CA ASN A 245 -0.62 22.25 10.59
C ASN A 245 -1.09 23.64 10.12
N GLU A 246 -0.54 24.73 10.67
CA GLU A 246 -0.88 26.10 10.26
C GLU A 246 -0.19 26.43 8.94
N THR A 247 1.09 26.10 8.80
CA THR A 247 1.85 26.30 7.57
C THR A 247 1.18 25.61 6.37
N PHE A 248 0.68 24.38 6.54
CA PHE A 248 -0.04 23.67 5.47
C PHE A 248 -1.38 24.31 5.11
N LYS A 249 -2.09 24.92 6.08
CA LYS A 249 -3.33 25.67 5.80
C LYS A 249 -3.03 26.94 5.01
N ASP A 250 -1.96 27.65 5.37
CA ASP A 250 -1.53 28.86 4.68
C ASP A 250 -1.05 28.55 3.26
N ALA A 251 -0.28 27.47 3.08
CA ALA A 251 0.12 26.98 1.76
C ALA A 251 -1.10 26.66 0.89
N ALA A 252 -2.13 26.02 1.44
CA ALA A 252 -3.34 25.70 0.69
C ALA A 252 -4.11 26.97 0.27
N LYS A 253 -4.23 27.97 1.15
CA LYS A 253 -4.85 29.26 0.83
C LYS A 253 -4.06 29.99 -0.26
N ALA A 254 -2.75 30.07 -0.10
CA ALA A 254 -1.87 30.75 -1.04
C ALA A 254 -1.88 30.05 -2.42
N TRP A 255 -1.85 28.72 -2.47
CA TRP A 255 -2.03 27.97 -3.72
C TRP A 255 -3.36 28.27 -4.43
N ASN A 256 -4.46 28.35 -3.68
CA ASN A 256 -5.76 28.67 -4.27
C ASN A 256 -5.81 30.11 -4.81
N ALA A 257 -5.11 31.05 -4.16
CA ALA A 257 -4.99 32.43 -4.58
C ALA A 257 -4.07 32.65 -5.80
N LEU A 258 -3.16 31.72 -6.09
CA LEU A 258 -2.28 31.80 -7.27
C LEU A 258 -3.11 31.82 -8.58
N THR A 259 -2.67 32.68 -9.48
CA THR A 259 -3.18 32.77 -10.86
C THR A 259 -2.86 31.51 -11.65
N GLN A 260 -3.57 31.30 -12.75
CA GLN A 260 -3.30 30.17 -13.63
C GLN A 260 -1.88 30.22 -14.20
N SER A 261 -1.38 31.41 -14.53
CA SER A 261 -0.02 31.62 -15.03
C SER A 261 1.05 31.18 -14.03
N GLU A 262 0.87 31.49 -12.73
CA GLU A 262 1.80 31.05 -11.68
C GLU A 262 1.72 29.54 -11.45
N LYS A 263 0.51 28.96 -11.53
CA LYS A 263 0.30 27.51 -11.46
C LYS A 263 0.94 26.77 -12.64
N ASN A 264 1.01 27.39 -13.82
CA ASN A 264 1.56 26.77 -15.02
C ASN A 264 3.02 26.34 -14.84
N ARG A 265 3.85 27.14 -14.16
CA ARG A 265 5.23 26.74 -13.82
C ARG A 265 5.28 25.39 -13.08
N TYR A 266 4.39 25.19 -12.11
CA TYR A 266 4.34 23.93 -11.36
C TYR A 266 3.74 22.78 -12.16
N ASN A 267 2.84 23.07 -13.09
CA ASN A 267 2.30 22.08 -14.02
C ASN A 267 3.36 21.59 -15.02
N GLU A 268 4.25 22.47 -15.47
CA GLU A 268 5.40 22.12 -16.31
C GLU A 268 6.35 21.19 -15.55
N LEU A 269 6.72 21.53 -14.31
CA LEU A 269 7.53 20.65 -13.43
C LEU A 269 6.87 19.28 -13.23
N PHE A 270 5.55 19.23 -13.05
CA PHE A 270 4.80 17.98 -12.97
C PHE A 270 4.85 17.20 -14.29
N ALA A 271 4.71 17.86 -15.44
CA ALA A 271 4.75 17.23 -16.76
C ALA A 271 6.13 16.66 -17.11
N GLU A 272 7.21 17.31 -16.66
CA GLU A 272 8.57 16.79 -16.74
C GLU A 272 8.75 15.55 -15.84
N ASP A 273 8.24 15.60 -14.61
CA ASP A 273 8.35 14.51 -13.63
C ASP A 273 7.55 13.27 -14.03
N LEU A 274 6.25 13.45 -14.28
CA LEU A 274 5.66 13.12 -15.58
C LEU A 274 6.37 12.07 -16.45
N ALA A 275 7.00 12.62 -17.50
CA ALA A 275 7.77 11.91 -18.50
C ALA A 275 8.93 11.09 -17.90
N ARG A 276 9.63 11.61 -16.87
CA ARG A 276 10.69 10.86 -16.16
C ARG A 276 10.14 9.58 -15.56
N TYR A 277 9.02 9.64 -14.85
CA TYR A 277 8.37 8.48 -14.25
C TYR A 277 7.93 7.46 -15.30
N GLU A 278 7.36 7.90 -16.43
CA GLU A 278 6.95 7.00 -17.50
C GLU A 278 8.13 6.24 -18.11
N LYS A 279 9.24 6.95 -18.35
CA LYS A 279 10.49 6.35 -18.85
C LYS A 279 11.07 5.35 -17.85
N GLU A 280 11.28 5.77 -16.60
CA GLU A 280 11.83 4.90 -15.55
C GLU A 280 10.94 3.68 -15.28
N HIS A 281 9.62 3.86 -15.32
CA HIS A 281 8.67 2.77 -15.10
C HIS A 281 8.74 1.73 -16.23
N GLN A 282 8.82 2.17 -17.49
CA GLN A 282 9.02 1.27 -18.62
C GLN A 282 10.37 0.54 -18.54
N GLU A 283 11.44 1.24 -18.15
CA GLU A 283 12.80 0.67 -18.02
C GLU A 283 12.91 -0.36 -16.89
N VAL A 284 12.36 -0.04 -15.70
CA VAL A 284 12.49 -0.88 -14.50
C VAL A 284 11.49 -2.02 -14.48
N TYR A 285 10.25 -1.79 -14.93
CA TYR A 285 9.18 -2.78 -14.85
C TYR A 285 8.87 -3.47 -16.19
N GLY A 286 9.37 -2.96 -17.32
CA GLY A 286 9.09 -3.51 -18.65
C GLY A 286 7.66 -3.30 -19.14
N VAL A 287 6.82 -2.58 -18.39
CA VAL A 287 5.41 -2.36 -18.67
C VAL A 287 5.17 -0.86 -18.70
N PRO A 288 4.37 -0.30 -19.64
CA PRO A 288 4.12 1.13 -19.64
C PRO A 288 3.23 1.53 -18.47
N THR A 289 3.32 2.79 -18.07
CA THR A 289 2.34 3.36 -17.13
C THR A 289 0.95 3.34 -17.76
N ARG A 290 -0.09 3.08 -16.95
CA ARG A 290 -1.46 3.27 -17.42
C ARG A 290 -1.65 4.77 -17.64
N LYS A 291 -1.74 5.22 -18.90
CA LYS A 291 -2.12 6.59 -19.22
C LYS A 291 -3.43 6.90 -18.52
N GLN A 292 -3.42 7.81 -17.55
CA GLN A 292 -4.65 8.34 -17.00
C GLN A 292 -5.29 9.12 -18.13
N THR A 293 -6.33 8.56 -18.75
CA THR A 293 -7.18 9.32 -19.66
C THR A 293 -7.61 10.57 -18.92
N GLN A 294 -7.22 11.73 -19.44
CA GLN A 294 -7.55 13.04 -18.88
C GLN A 294 -9.05 13.28 -19.02
N THR A 295 -9.87 12.62 -18.22
CA THR A 295 -11.34 12.83 -18.19
C THR A 295 -11.70 14.07 -17.37
N ARG A 296 -10.82 15.07 -17.27
CA ARG A 296 -11.00 16.23 -16.40
C ARG A 296 -10.56 17.57 -17.00
N ALA A 297 -10.48 17.65 -18.33
CA ALA A 297 -10.22 18.88 -19.08
C ALA A 297 -11.47 19.41 -19.82
N GLN A 298 -12.67 18.97 -19.44
CA GLN A 298 -13.95 19.47 -19.97
C GLN A 298 -14.97 19.67 -18.86
N LEU A 299 -14.64 20.48 -17.85
CA LEU A 299 -15.60 21.18 -16.98
C LEU A 299 -14.96 22.47 -16.48
#